data_AF-A0A1M6Q6L5-F1
#
_entry.id   AF-A0A1M6Q6L5-F1
#
_cell.length_a   1.000
_cell.length_b   1.000
_cell.length_c   1.000
_cell.angle_alpha   90.00
_cell.angle_beta   90.00
_cell.angle_gamma   90.00
#
_symmetry.space_group_name_H-M   'P 1'
#
loop_
_entity.id
_entity.type
_entity.pdbx_description
1 polymer ?
#
loop_
_entity_poly.entity_id
_entity_poly.type
_entity_poly.pdbx_seq_one_letter_code
_entity_poly.pdbx_strand_id
1 'polypeptide(L)'
;MNNSATTRRISKIAIEYNGNDKGTAECVYSNNLLSTTPEEQFAEMKFIAERNPNVKKWALTGYISPPKEVGDSLTNEELKELALKSLKDVGLTENNQVVLDVHNSTKQKHIHFIVNRIDVYGKCTVKSANIGKRFGESVRNVCKEMNLKTDVEIGKEKKQQMLKVLQNCLKVSRNFDDLVDYMRRCGYRVTLSQNVKEGMSGMRIVRLKDINDQTQRQYHPGYKLSEITSKLKIKDIKEILNRNAENHQSAIFSQSNPPTNEIKHPEKSALKEIENAVKELLKPSYAPAADDELLRKRKRRR
;
A
#
# COMPACT_ATOMS: atom_id res chain seq x y z
N MET A 1 -1.29 2.45 6.33
CA MET A 1 -2.76 2.54 6.24
C MET A 1 -3.16 3.61 5.21
N ASN A 2 -3.54 3.23 3.99
CA ASN A 2 -4.02 4.21 3.00
C ASN A 2 -5.39 4.76 3.44
N ASN A 3 -5.66 6.03 3.19
CA ASN A 3 -6.92 6.64 3.62
C ASN A 3 -7.26 7.87 2.77
N SER A 4 -8.55 8.24 2.80
CA SER A 4 -9.04 9.48 2.22
C SER A 4 -10.26 9.95 2.98
N ALA A 5 -10.43 11.26 3.10
CA ALA A 5 -11.61 11.88 3.69
C ALA A 5 -11.89 13.21 2.99
N THR A 6 -13.13 13.39 2.54
CA THR A 6 -13.55 14.60 1.82
C THR A 6 -14.96 15.00 2.23
N THR A 7 -15.18 16.31 2.38
CA THR A 7 -16.53 16.85 2.57
C THR A 7 -17.18 17.14 1.22
N ARG A 8 -18.42 16.71 1.04
CA ARG A 8 -19.19 16.92 -0.19
C ARG A 8 -20.68 16.98 0.08
N ARG A 9 -21.43 17.44 -0.91
CA ARG A 9 -22.85 17.13 -1.01
C ARG A 9 -22.94 15.76 -1.67
N ILE A 10 -23.77 14.87 -1.14
CA ILE A 10 -24.00 13.55 -1.73
C ILE A 10 -25.43 13.45 -2.26
N SER A 11 -25.66 12.44 -3.11
CA SER A 11 -26.97 11.94 -3.51
C SER A 11 -27.15 10.51 -2.98
N LYS A 12 -28.34 9.92 -3.17
CA LYS A 12 -28.60 8.51 -2.83
C LYS A 12 -27.59 7.53 -3.43
N ILE A 13 -27.10 7.83 -4.64
CA ILE A 13 -26.09 7.02 -5.36
C ILE A 13 -24.83 6.84 -4.51
N ALA A 14 -24.46 7.82 -3.69
CA ALA A 14 -23.29 7.69 -2.82
C ALA A 14 -23.51 6.62 -1.75
N ILE A 15 -24.70 6.54 -1.14
CA ILE A 15 -25.04 5.54 -0.13
C ILE A 15 -25.18 4.16 -0.77
N GLU A 16 -25.84 4.08 -1.94
CA GLU A 16 -25.94 2.86 -2.71
C GLU A 16 -24.55 2.29 -3.05
N TYR A 17 -23.65 3.12 -3.56
CA TYR A 17 -22.28 2.70 -3.89
C TYR A 17 -21.47 2.32 -2.64
N ASN A 18 -21.67 3.02 -1.52
CA ASN A 18 -21.01 2.71 -0.25
C ASN A 18 -21.47 1.36 0.31
N GLY A 19 -22.76 1.05 0.22
CA GLY A 19 -23.33 -0.23 0.65
C GLY A 19 -23.29 -1.33 -0.42
N ASN A 20 -22.70 -1.10 -1.60
CA ASN A 20 -22.69 -2.06 -2.70
C ASN A 20 -21.29 -2.23 -3.31
N ASP A 21 -20.58 -3.24 -2.82
CA ASP A 21 -19.29 -3.67 -3.35
C ASP A 21 -19.45 -4.92 -4.22
N LYS A 22 -20.15 -4.80 -5.35
CA LYS A 22 -20.55 -5.94 -6.20
C LYS A 22 -21.28 -7.03 -5.42
N GLY A 23 -22.12 -6.62 -4.47
CA GLY A 23 -22.84 -7.53 -3.56
C GLY A 23 -22.01 -8.11 -2.41
N THR A 24 -20.77 -7.68 -2.20
CA THR A 24 -19.88 -8.18 -1.13
C THR A 24 -19.66 -7.19 0.02
N ALA A 25 -20.36 -6.06 -0.02
CA ALA A 25 -20.29 -5.06 1.03
C ALA A 25 -21.00 -5.56 2.29
N GLU A 26 -20.40 -5.27 3.44
CA GLU A 26 -20.95 -5.60 4.75
C GLU A 26 -21.07 -4.33 5.57
N CYS A 27 -22.30 -3.95 5.94
CA CYS A 27 -22.53 -2.86 6.88
C CYS A 27 -22.13 -3.32 8.29
N VAL A 28 -21.04 -2.77 8.82
CA VAL A 28 -20.47 -3.14 10.12
C VAL A 28 -20.86 -2.18 11.24
N TYR A 29 -21.40 -1.01 10.88
CA TYR A 29 -21.85 -0.01 11.85
C TYR A 29 -22.84 0.97 11.22
N SER A 30 -23.92 1.26 11.93
CA SER A 30 -24.79 2.40 11.67
C SER A 30 -25.14 3.10 12.98
N ASN A 31 -25.37 4.40 12.92
CA ASN A 31 -25.81 5.18 14.07
C ASN A 31 -26.77 6.30 13.64
N ASN A 32 -27.81 6.54 14.43
CA ASN A 32 -28.89 7.50 14.14
C ASN A 32 -29.51 7.35 12.73
N LEU A 33 -29.59 6.12 12.24
CA LEU A 33 -30.27 5.74 11.01
C LEU A 33 -31.26 4.64 11.35
N LEU A 34 -32.52 4.81 10.95
CA LEU A 34 -33.59 3.85 11.20
C LEU A 34 -33.71 2.86 10.04
N SER A 35 -33.55 3.35 8.80
CA SER A 35 -33.64 2.51 7.61
C SER A 35 -32.35 1.73 7.30
N THR A 36 -32.54 0.61 6.61
CA THR A 36 -31.51 -0.22 5.99
C THR A 36 -31.42 -0.02 4.48
N THR A 37 -32.35 0.72 3.86
CA THR A 37 -32.34 0.96 2.41
C THR A 37 -31.58 2.25 2.08
N PRO A 38 -30.76 2.28 1.01
CA PRO A 38 -30.00 3.49 0.67
C PRO A 38 -30.85 4.73 0.39
N GLU A 39 -32.04 4.54 -0.21
CA GLU A 39 -32.98 5.63 -0.55
C GLU A 39 -33.48 6.33 0.72
N GLU A 40 -33.96 5.55 1.69
CA GLU A 40 -34.51 6.06 2.95
C GLU A 40 -33.39 6.59 3.86
N GLN A 41 -32.24 5.92 3.94
CA GLN A 41 -31.07 6.46 4.65
C GLN A 41 -30.67 7.82 4.10
N PHE A 42 -30.67 7.99 2.76
CA PHE A 42 -30.38 9.29 2.17
C PHE A 42 -31.42 10.34 2.56
N ALA A 43 -32.71 9.99 2.54
CA ALA A 43 -33.78 10.89 2.95
C ALA A 43 -33.64 11.32 4.42
N GLU A 44 -33.39 10.37 5.34
CA GLU A 44 -33.13 10.63 6.75
C GLU A 44 -31.93 11.55 6.95
N MET A 45 -30.81 11.25 6.27
CA MET A 45 -29.59 12.07 6.37
C MET A 45 -29.81 13.48 5.84
N LYS A 46 -30.51 13.60 4.72
CA LYS A 46 -30.83 14.89 4.10
C LYS A 46 -31.73 15.74 5.00
N PHE A 47 -32.74 15.14 5.62
CA PHE A 47 -33.63 15.83 6.56
C PHE A 47 -32.87 16.44 7.74
N ILE A 48 -31.95 15.70 8.34
CA ILE A 48 -31.09 16.25 9.42
C ILE A 48 -30.14 17.32 8.87
N ALA A 49 -29.57 17.12 7.68
CA ALA A 49 -28.69 18.11 7.07
C ALA A 49 -29.38 19.45 6.78
N GLU A 50 -30.69 19.44 6.50
CA GLU A 50 -31.50 20.64 6.26
C GLU A 50 -31.71 21.48 7.53
N ARG A 51 -31.48 20.93 8.73
CA ARG A 51 -31.47 21.70 9.99
C ARG A 51 -30.37 22.76 10.03
N ASN A 52 -29.34 22.65 9.19
CA ASN A 52 -28.29 23.67 9.06
C ASN A 52 -28.01 24.01 7.58
N PRO A 53 -28.85 24.86 6.95
CA PRO A 53 -28.76 25.14 5.51
C PRO A 53 -27.48 25.88 5.10
N ASN A 54 -26.70 26.41 6.05
CA ASN A 54 -25.43 27.08 5.78
C ASN A 54 -24.32 26.09 5.38
N VAL A 55 -24.41 24.82 5.79
CA VAL A 55 -23.39 23.80 5.49
C VAL A 55 -23.76 23.06 4.20
N LYS A 56 -23.37 23.63 3.04
CA LYS A 56 -23.73 23.06 1.72
C LYS A 56 -23.12 21.68 1.44
N LYS A 57 -21.91 21.42 1.96
CA LYS A 57 -21.19 20.14 1.89
C LYS A 57 -21.44 19.35 3.18
N TRP A 58 -22.68 18.93 3.39
CA TRP A 58 -23.14 18.39 4.67
C TRP A 58 -22.61 16.99 4.99
N ALA A 59 -22.14 16.22 4.01
CA ALA A 59 -21.59 14.89 4.24
C ALA A 59 -20.06 14.91 4.32
N LEU A 60 -19.51 14.08 5.20
CA LEU A 60 -18.13 13.64 5.18
C LEU A 60 -18.13 12.19 4.66
N THR A 61 -17.29 11.91 3.68
CA THR A 61 -17.15 10.56 3.13
C THR A 61 -15.69 10.21 2.96
N GLY A 62 -15.37 8.93 2.99
CA GLY A 62 -13.99 8.50 2.81
C GLY A 62 -13.82 7.02 3.03
N TYR A 63 -12.56 6.60 3.16
CA TYR A 63 -12.21 5.21 3.40
C TYR A 63 -10.91 5.08 4.19
N ILE A 64 -10.73 3.91 4.78
CA ILE A 64 -9.46 3.40 5.30
C ILE A 64 -9.17 2.06 4.64
N SER A 65 -7.99 1.92 4.05
CA SER A 65 -7.54 0.73 3.35
C SER A 65 -6.19 0.26 3.91
N PRO A 66 -6.18 -0.83 4.70
CA PRO A 66 -4.94 -1.47 5.10
C PRO A 66 -4.19 -2.06 3.89
N PRO A 67 -2.84 -2.12 3.94
CA PRO A 67 -2.08 -2.97 3.02
C PRO A 67 -2.62 -4.39 3.09
N LYS A 68 -2.50 -5.14 1.99
CA LYS A 68 -3.03 -6.50 1.89
C LYS A 68 -2.61 -7.38 3.07
N GLU A 69 -1.32 -7.37 3.42
CA GLU A 69 -0.77 -8.22 4.48
C GLU A 69 -1.37 -7.92 5.86
N VAL A 70 -1.75 -6.66 6.10
CA VAL A 70 -2.38 -6.20 7.34
C VAL A 70 -3.90 -6.38 7.29
N GLY A 71 -4.51 -6.17 6.12
CA GLY A 71 -5.94 -6.32 5.90
C GLY A 71 -6.40 -7.77 5.94
N ASP A 72 -5.56 -8.71 5.53
CA ASP A 72 -5.81 -10.14 5.62
C ASP A 72 -5.81 -10.62 7.10
N SER A 73 -5.14 -9.90 8.02
CA SER A 73 -5.15 -10.20 9.46
C SER A 73 -6.16 -9.40 10.27
N LEU A 74 -6.51 -8.17 9.85
CA LEU A 74 -7.48 -7.34 10.58
C LEU A 74 -8.90 -7.87 10.45
N THR A 75 -9.55 -8.09 11.58
CA THR A 75 -10.99 -8.40 11.64
C THR A 75 -11.83 -7.20 11.19
N ASN A 76 -13.10 -7.43 10.85
CA ASN A 76 -14.05 -6.34 10.57
C ASN A 76 -14.22 -5.43 11.79
N GLU A 77 -14.21 -6.02 12.99
CA GLU A 77 -14.36 -5.32 14.25
C GLU A 77 -13.20 -4.35 14.53
N GLU A 78 -11.95 -4.80 14.36
CA GLU A 78 -10.77 -3.94 14.52
C GLU A 78 -10.75 -2.82 13.46
N LEU A 79 -11.17 -3.12 12.23
CA LEU A 79 -11.21 -2.12 11.16
C LEU A 79 -12.31 -1.08 11.41
N LYS A 80 -13.46 -1.51 11.95
CA LYS A 80 -14.53 -0.63 12.43
C LYS A 80 -14.04 0.24 13.59
N GLU A 81 -13.35 -0.33 14.57
CA GLU A 81 -12.81 0.40 15.71
C GLU A 81 -11.81 1.48 15.27
N LEU A 82 -10.88 1.13 14.37
CA LEU A 82 -9.93 2.06 13.76
C LEU A 82 -10.68 3.22 13.10
N ALA A 83 -11.68 2.94 12.27
CA ALA A 83 -12.48 3.97 11.59
C ALA A 83 -13.24 4.87 12.57
N LEU A 84 -13.91 4.29 13.58
CA LEU A 84 -14.69 5.05 14.56
C LEU A 84 -13.80 5.94 15.42
N LYS A 85 -12.67 5.43 15.93
CA LYS A 85 -11.69 6.25 16.67
C LYS A 85 -11.21 7.40 15.81
N SER A 86 -10.84 7.13 14.55
CA SER A 86 -10.37 8.19 13.66
C SER A 86 -11.43 9.23 13.29
N LEU A 87 -12.70 8.81 13.18
CA LEU A 87 -13.81 9.73 12.93
C LEU A 87 -14.12 10.59 14.16
N LYS A 88 -14.05 10.03 15.37
CA LYS A 88 -14.27 10.76 16.63
C LYS A 88 -13.25 11.90 16.80
N ASP A 89 -11.98 11.65 16.52
CA ASP A 89 -10.92 12.68 16.56
C ASP A 89 -11.18 13.87 15.62
N VAL A 90 -11.86 13.65 14.49
CA VAL A 90 -12.19 14.73 13.55
C VAL A 90 -13.53 15.42 13.81
N GLY A 91 -14.25 14.98 14.86
CA GLY A 91 -15.46 15.61 15.38
C GLY A 91 -16.74 14.79 15.22
N LEU A 92 -16.67 13.49 14.90
CA LEU A 92 -17.84 12.61 14.95
C LEU A 92 -18.31 12.45 16.40
N THR A 93 -19.60 12.63 16.65
CA THR A 93 -20.25 12.38 17.93
C THR A 93 -21.30 11.28 17.81
N GLU A 94 -21.79 10.81 18.95
CA GLU A 94 -22.94 9.91 19.08
C GLU A 94 -24.24 10.47 18.51
N ASN A 95 -24.32 11.79 18.31
CA ASN A 95 -25.48 12.49 17.76
C ASN A 95 -25.42 12.66 16.24
N ASN A 96 -24.31 12.29 15.59
CA ASN A 96 -24.21 12.28 14.14
C ASN A 96 -24.80 11.00 13.55
N GLN A 97 -25.29 11.10 12.32
CA GLN A 97 -25.64 9.93 11.52
C GLN A 97 -24.39 9.41 10.81
N VAL A 98 -24.17 8.10 10.85
CA VAL A 98 -23.03 7.48 10.18
C VAL A 98 -23.38 6.06 9.74
N VAL A 99 -22.81 5.66 8.61
CA VAL A 99 -22.79 4.27 8.14
C VAL A 99 -21.35 3.91 7.76
N LEU A 100 -20.91 2.71 8.16
CA LEU A 100 -19.63 2.12 7.82
C LEU A 100 -19.84 0.79 7.10
N ASP A 101 -19.23 0.66 5.93
CA ASP A 101 -19.34 -0.53 5.08
C ASP A 101 -17.95 -1.08 4.77
N VAL A 102 -17.73 -2.37 5.04
CA VAL A 102 -16.50 -3.08 4.67
C VAL A 102 -16.66 -3.66 3.27
N HIS A 103 -15.67 -3.41 2.42
CA HIS A 103 -15.58 -3.84 1.03
C HIS A 103 -14.50 -4.92 0.87
N ASN A 104 -14.83 -5.98 0.14
CA ASN A 104 -14.02 -7.19 -0.06
C ASN A 104 -13.82 -7.58 -1.53
N SER A 105 -14.47 -6.91 -2.49
CA SER A 105 -14.46 -7.27 -3.91
C SER A 105 -13.11 -7.01 -4.60
N THR A 106 -12.25 -6.20 -3.98
CA THR A 106 -10.90 -5.92 -4.47
C THR A 106 -9.87 -6.77 -3.73
N LYS A 107 -8.62 -6.79 -4.23
CA LYS A 107 -7.52 -7.52 -3.57
C LYS A 107 -7.23 -7.04 -2.13
N GLN A 108 -7.71 -5.85 -1.76
CA GLN A 108 -7.47 -5.21 -0.48
C GLN A 108 -8.81 -4.93 0.21
N LYS A 109 -8.97 -5.52 1.39
CA LYS A 109 -10.02 -5.16 2.33
C LYS A 109 -9.93 -3.67 2.67
N HIS A 110 -11.06 -3.00 2.69
CA HIS A 110 -11.14 -1.58 3.08
C HIS A 110 -12.51 -1.25 3.64
N ILE A 111 -12.59 -0.20 4.44
CA ILE A 111 -13.84 0.29 5.04
C ILE A 111 -14.14 1.66 4.49
N HIS A 112 -15.36 1.86 3.97
CA HIS A 112 -15.87 3.17 3.61
C HIS A 112 -16.79 3.70 4.69
N PHE A 113 -16.89 5.02 4.74
CA PHE A 113 -17.79 5.70 5.66
C PHE A 113 -18.54 6.83 4.98
N ILE A 114 -19.77 7.03 5.42
CA ILE A 114 -20.55 8.23 5.17
C ILE A 114 -21.03 8.76 6.52
N VAL A 115 -20.73 10.02 6.79
CA VAL A 115 -21.06 10.73 8.03
C VAL A 115 -21.87 11.98 7.68
N ASN A 116 -23.00 12.18 8.35
CA ASN A 116 -23.64 13.49 8.39
C ASN A 116 -22.84 14.40 9.31
N ARG A 117 -22.26 15.46 8.78
CA ARG A 117 -21.47 16.42 9.57
C ARG A 117 -22.35 17.25 10.51
N ILE A 118 -23.65 17.28 10.23
CA ILE A 118 -24.68 17.92 11.05
C ILE A 118 -25.25 16.84 11.96
N ASP A 119 -25.26 17.11 13.26
CA ASP A 119 -25.86 16.21 14.24
C ASP A 119 -27.39 16.38 14.29
N VAL A 120 -28.06 15.53 15.07
CA VAL A 120 -29.51 15.63 15.26
C VAL A 120 -29.97 16.95 15.87
N TYR A 121 -29.09 17.81 16.40
CA TYR A 121 -29.45 19.13 16.91
C TYR A 121 -29.21 20.27 15.89
N GLY A 122 -28.78 19.94 14.67
CA GLY A 122 -28.46 20.93 13.64
C GLY A 122 -27.07 21.56 13.79
N LYS A 123 -26.22 21.05 14.70
CA LYS A 123 -24.86 21.54 14.89
C LYS A 123 -23.91 20.84 13.94
N CYS A 124 -23.06 21.62 13.27
CA CYS A 124 -21.98 21.09 12.44
C CYS A 124 -20.79 20.69 13.33
N THR A 125 -20.68 19.41 13.65
CA THR A 125 -19.65 18.86 14.56
C THR A 125 -18.34 18.56 13.82
N VAL A 126 -18.44 18.06 12.59
CA VAL A 126 -17.28 17.74 11.74
C VAL A 126 -16.92 18.93 10.86
N LYS A 127 -15.79 19.60 11.14
CA LYS A 127 -15.31 20.77 10.38
C LYS A 127 -14.65 20.36 9.05
N SER A 128 -14.91 21.12 7.98
CA SER A 128 -14.37 20.86 6.63
C SER A 128 -12.91 21.26 6.44
N ALA A 129 -12.43 22.24 7.21
CA ALA A 129 -11.08 22.76 7.08
C ALA A 129 -10.05 21.63 7.26
N ASN A 130 -9.21 21.44 6.23
CA ASN A 130 -8.14 20.45 6.20
C ASN A 130 -8.57 19.03 6.60
N ILE A 131 -9.81 18.64 6.30
CA ILE A 131 -10.37 17.37 6.78
C ILE A 131 -9.54 16.14 6.36
N GLY A 132 -9.03 16.12 5.12
CA GLY A 132 -8.19 15.01 4.64
C GLY A 132 -6.88 14.90 5.41
N LYS A 133 -6.24 16.04 5.72
CA LYS A 133 -5.01 16.08 6.53
C LYS A 133 -5.29 15.63 7.97
N ARG A 134 -6.31 16.22 8.61
CA ARG A 134 -6.69 15.91 10.01
C ARG A 134 -7.09 14.45 10.17
N PHE A 135 -7.88 13.91 9.24
CA PHE A 135 -8.26 12.51 9.24
C PHE A 135 -7.04 11.60 9.04
N GLY A 136 -6.15 11.92 8.08
CA GLY A 136 -4.93 11.15 7.88
C GLY A 136 -3.98 11.18 9.09
N GLU A 137 -3.89 12.30 9.80
CA GLU A 137 -3.16 12.40 11.08
C GLU A 137 -3.78 11.53 12.17
N SER A 138 -5.10 11.58 12.33
CA SER A 138 -5.82 10.73 13.29
C SER A 138 -5.65 9.24 12.97
N VAL A 139 -5.81 8.82 11.71
CA VAL A 139 -5.60 7.41 11.30
C VAL A 139 -4.20 6.94 11.69
N ARG A 140 -3.16 7.78 11.54
CA ARG A 140 -1.79 7.43 11.96
C ARG A 140 -1.65 7.29 13.47
N ASN A 141 -2.30 8.16 14.24
CA ASN A 141 -2.27 8.09 15.70
C ASN A 141 -2.97 6.82 16.20
N VAL A 142 -4.18 6.54 15.70
CA VAL A 142 -4.93 5.32 16.06
C VAL A 142 -4.18 4.06 15.60
N CYS A 143 -3.52 4.07 14.44
CA CYS A 143 -2.65 2.96 14.04
C CYS A 143 -1.58 2.68 15.09
N LYS A 144 -0.90 3.71 15.63
CA LYS A 144 0.12 3.54 16.67
C LYS A 144 -0.48 2.98 17.96
N GLU A 145 -1.64 3.47 18.39
CA GLU A 145 -2.35 2.96 19.57
C GLU A 145 -2.71 1.48 19.43
N MET A 146 -3.08 1.06 18.22
CA MET A 146 -3.43 -0.33 17.89
C MET A 146 -2.20 -1.19 17.52
N ASN A 147 -0.97 -0.70 17.67
CA ASN A 147 0.27 -1.38 17.24
C ASN A 147 0.27 -1.78 15.74
N LEU A 148 -0.38 -0.97 14.90
CA LEU A 148 -0.42 -1.12 13.45
C LEU A 148 0.56 -0.15 12.77
N LYS A 149 1.15 -0.59 11.65
CA LYS A 149 2.04 0.27 10.86
C LYS A 149 1.29 1.38 10.12
N THR A 150 1.85 2.58 10.17
CA THR A 150 1.35 3.76 9.44
C THR A 150 1.68 3.69 7.94
N ASP A 151 0.96 4.46 7.12
CA ASP A 151 1.30 4.65 5.69
C ASP A 151 2.74 5.12 5.46
N VAL A 152 3.25 5.99 6.33
CA VAL A 152 4.62 6.52 6.26
C VAL A 152 5.66 5.41 6.51
N GLU A 153 5.48 4.61 7.56
CA GLU A 153 6.39 3.51 7.89
C GLU A 153 6.39 2.44 6.81
N ILE A 154 5.21 2.03 6.35
CA ILE A 154 5.06 1.08 5.24
C ILE A 154 5.74 1.60 3.97
N GLY A 155 5.56 2.90 3.66
CA GLY A 155 6.22 3.53 2.52
C GLY A 155 7.75 3.51 2.65
N LYS A 156 8.28 3.77 3.85
CA LYS A 156 9.72 3.73 4.13
C LYS A 156 10.29 2.32 3.96
N GLU A 157 9.64 1.31 4.52
CA GLU A 157 10.04 -0.10 4.39
C GLU A 157 10.02 -0.56 2.93
N LYS A 158 8.96 -0.22 2.19
CA LYS A 158 8.86 -0.54 0.75
C LYS A 158 10.02 0.06 -0.04
N LYS A 159 10.34 1.34 0.20
CA LYS A 159 11.45 2.04 -0.47
C LYS A 159 12.82 1.46 -0.07
N GLN A 160 13.02 1.14 1.20
CA GLN A 160 14.27 0.51 1.67
C GLN A 160 14.47 -0.87 1.01
N GLN A 161 13.43 -1.69 0.93
CA GLN A 161 13.50 -2.98 0.26
C GLN A 161 13.78 -2.81 -1.25
N MET A 162 13.11 -1.85 -1.90
CA MET A 162 13.38 -1.52 -3.31
C MET A 162 14.84 -1.11 -3.53
N LEU A 163 15.39 -0.27 -2.65
CA LEU A 163 16.78 0.18 -2.73
C LEU A 163 17.76 -0.99 -2.56
N LYS A 164 17.52 -1.87 -1.59
CA LYS A 164 18.36 -3.05 -1.36
C LYS A 164 18.41 -3.97 -2.58
N VAL A 165 17.25 -4.25 -3.17
CA VAL A 165 17.15 -5.08 -4.39
C VAL A 165 17.86 -4.39 -5.56
N LEU A 166 17.61 -3.09 -5.77
CA LEU A 166 18.27 -2.30 -6.80
C LEU A 166 19.80 -2.35 -6.67
N GLN A 167 20.33 -2.15 -5.46
CA GLN A 167 21.77 -2.22 -5.21
C GLN A 167 22.36 -3.59 -5.49
N ASN A 168 21.64 -4.67 -5.18
CA ASN A 168 22.10 -6.02 -5.48
C ASN A 168 22.10 -6.32 -6.99
N CYS A 169 21.05 -5.91 -7.72
CA CYS A 169 21.01 -6.06 -9.17
C CYS A 169 22.14 -5.26 -9.85
N LEU A 170 22.40 -4.03 -9.39
CA LEU A 170 23.47 -3.18 -9.92
C LEU A 170 24.88 -3.78 -9.79
N LYS A 171 25.11 -4.73 -8.87
CA LYS A 171 26.43 -5.40 -8.75
C LYS A 171 26.73 -6.34 -9.91
N VAL A 172 25.69 -6.84 -10.58
CA VAL A 172 25.81 -7.88 -11.62
C VAL A 172 25.35 -7.39 -12.99
N SER A 173 24.57 -6.31 -13.06
CA SER A 173 24.13 -5.71 -14.32
C SER A 173 25.27 -5.03 -15.05
N ARG A 174 25.36 -5.22 -16.37
CA ARG A 174 26.36 -4.58 -17.23
C ARG A 174 25.77 -3.44 -18.07
N ASN A 175 24.46 -3.43 -18.22
CA ASN A 175 23.70 -2.39 -18.92
C ASN A 175 22.31 -2.25 -18.29
N PHE A 176 21.51 -1.32 -18.80
CA PHE A 176 20.17 -1.07 -18.27
C PHE A 176 19.19 -2.21 -18.55
N ASP A 177 19.35 -2.96 -19.63
CA ASP A 177 18.46 -4.09 -19.96
C ASP A 177 18.69 -5.24 -18.98
N ASP A 178 19.96 -5.59 -18.69
CA ASP A 178 20.34 -6.52 -17.63
C ASP A 178 19.72 -6.11 -16.28
N LEU A 179 19.78 -4.81 -15.95
CA LEU A 179 19.21 -4.27 -14.71
C LEU A 179 17.69 -4.42 -14.65
N VAL A 180 16.99 -4.08 -15.74
CA VAL A 180 15.54 -4.23 -15.84
C VAL A 180 15.15 -5.69 -15.68
N ASP A 181 15.87 -6.60 -16.34
CA ASP A 181 15.60 -8.04 -16.29
C ASP A 181 15.85 -8.64 -14.90
N TYR A 182 16.97 -8.32 -14.26
CA TYR A 182 17.24 -8.80 -12.90
C TYR A 182 16.24 -8.25 -11.89
N MET A 183 15.91 -6.97 -11.98
CA MET A 183 14.88 -6.37 -11.12
C MET A 183 13.51 -7.04 -11.33
N ARG A 184 13.17 -7.38 -12.58
CA ARG A 184 11.95 -8.12 -12.92
C ARG A 184 11.91 -9.49 -12.29
N ARG A 185 13.02 -10.24 -12.35
CA ARG A 185 13.16 -11.55 -11.67
C ARG A 185 13.04 -11.43 -10.15
N CYS A 186 13.46 -10.30 -9.57
CA CYS A 186 13.25 -9.99 -8.15
C CYS A 186 11.83 -9.47 -7.82
N GLY A 187 10.90 -9.46 -8.77
CA GLY A 187 9.50 -9.07 -8.55
C GLY A 187 9.21 -7.58 -8.69
N TYR A 188 10.08 -6.82 -9.37
CA TYR A 188 9.93 -5.38 -9.57
C TYR A 188 9.89 -5.01 -11.05
N ARG A 189 8.95 -4.14 -11.44
CA ARG A 189 8.99 -3.49 -12.75
C ARG A 189 9.79 -2.20 -12.64
N VAL A 190 10.76 -2.06 -13.52
CA VAL A 190 11.53 -0.83 -13.72
C VAL A 190 11.02 -0.14 -14.98
N THR A 191 10.81 1.17 -14.91
CA THR A 191 10.46 2.00 -16.05
C THR A 191 11.49 3.11 -16.16
N LEU A 192 12.22 3.12 -17.26
CA LEU A 192 13.26 4.10 -17.55
C LEU A 192 12.66 5.28 -18.32
N SER A 193 13.20 6.46 -18.08
CA SER A 193 12.88 7.67 -18.85
C SER A 193 14.13 8.12 -19.58
N GLN A 194 13.98 8.61 -20.82
CA GLN A 194 15.07 9.03 -21.68
C GLN A 194 14.93 10.51 -22.05
N ASN A 195 16.06 11.17 -22.24
CA ASN A 195 16.17 12.51 -22.78
C ASN A 195 17.10 12.47 -24.00
N VAL A 196 16.75 13.18 -25.07
CA VAL A 196 17.52 13.25 -26.32
C VAL A 196 18.98 13.68 -26.07
N LYS A 197 19.24 14.56 -25.09
CA LYS A 197 20.58 15.07 -24.80
C LYS A 197 21.41 14.19 -23.87
N GLU A 198 20.78 13.49 -22.92
CA GLU A 198 21.48 12.81 -21.82
C GLU A 198 21.31 11.28 -21.83
N GLY A 199 20.58 10.73 -22.80
CA GLY A 199 20.18 9.32 -22.82
C GLY A 199 19.24 9.02 -21.65
N MET A 200 19.45 7.91 -20.93
CA MET A 200 18.64 7.59 -19.73
C MET A 200 18.72 8.73 -18.70
N SER A 201 17.58 9.30 -18.34
CA SER A 201 17.44 10.49 -17.47
C SER A 201 16.63 10.22 -16.19
N GLY A 202 15.83 9.16 -16.16
CA GLY A 202 14.99 8.84 -15.02
C GLY A 202 14.73 7.34 -14.85
N MET A 203 14.33 6.96 -13.65
CA MET A 203 13.94 5.59 -13.33
C MET A 203 12.79 5.60 -12.32
N ARG A 204 11.81 4.73 -12.56
CA ARG A 204 10.73 4.39 -11.63
C ARG A 204 10.74 2.91 -11.31
N ILE A 205 10.44 2.56 -10.07
CA ILE A 205 10.40 1.18 -9.61
C ILE A 205 9.06 0.92 -8.91
N VAL A 206 8.39 -0.16 -9.30
CA VAL A 206 7.16 -0.64 -8.67
C VAL A 206 7.25 -2.13 -8.42
N ARG A 207 6.74 -2.61 -7.28
CA ARG A 207 6.59 -4.04 -7.03
C ARG A 207 5.48 -4.60 -7.92
N LEU A 208 5.72 -5.72 -8.60
CA LEU A 208 4.74 -6.30 -9.54
C LEU A 208 3.37 -6.57 -8.87
N LYS A 209 3.38 -7.04 -7.62
CA LYS A 209 2.16 -7.31 -6.83
C LYS A 209 1.33 -6.04 -6.52
N ASP A 210 1.95 -4.86 -6.52
CA ASP A 210 1.29 -3.59 -6.19
C ASP A 210 0.66 -2.92 -7.44
N ILE A 211 0.86 -3.50 -8.64
CA ILE A 211 0.28 -3.00 -9.87
C ILE A 211 -1.20 -3.43 -9.93
N ASN A 212 -2.08 -2.45 -10.12
CA ASN A 212 -3.48 -2.70 -10.43
C ASN A 212 -3.70 -2.44 -11.93
N ASP A 213 -3.90 -3.51 -12.70
CA ASP A 213 -4.16 -3.44 -14.14
C ASP A 213 -5.65 -3.21 -14.47
N GLN A 214 -6.53 -3.22 -13.46
CA GLN A 214 -7.97 -3.07 -13.66
C GLN A 214 -8.42 -1.62 -13.89
N THR A 215 -7.57 -0.64 -13.58
CA THR A 215 -7.90 0.77 -13.76
C THR A 215 -6.79 1.50 -14.51
N GLN A 216 -7.15 2.21 -15.58
CA GLN A 216 -6.22 3.14 -16.23
C GLN A 216 -5.92 4.27 -15.26
N ARG A 217 -4.68 4.32 -14.77
CA ARG A 217 -4.23 5.41 -13.90
C ARG A 217 -3.72 6.56 -14.75
N GLN A 218 -4.13 7.79 -14.39
CA GLN A 218 -3.57 9.01 -14.95
C GLN A 218 -2.06 9.16 -14.68
N TYR A 219 -1.53 8.46 -13.67
CA TYR A 219 -0.13 8.53 -13.25
C TYR A 219 0.58 7.17 -13.37
N HIS A 220 1.83 7.20 -13.83
CA HIS A 220 2.68 6.02 -13.86
C HIS A 220 2.87 5.45 -12.44
N PRO A 221 2.65 4.14 -12.23
CA PRO A 221 2.79 3.53 -10.93
C PRO A 221 4.26 3.42 -10.51
N GLY A 222 4.50 3.33 -9.19
CA GLY A 222 5.83 3.20 -8.61
C GLY A 222 6.44 4.51 -8.13
N TYR A 223 7.59 4.36 -7.46
CA TYR A 223 8.35 5.48 -6.93
C TYR A 223 9.45 5.87 -7.91
N LYS A 224 9.67 7.17 -8.08
CA LYS A 224 10.85 7.71 -8.76
C LYS A 224 12.10 7.33 -7.96
N LEU A 225 13.23 7.16 -8.64
CA LEU A 225 14.52 6.89 -7.98
C LEU A 225 14.82 7.90 -6.86
N SER A 226 14.55 9.19 -7.10
CA SER A 226 14.74 10.26 -6.11
C SER A 226 13.83 10.14 -4.87
N GLU A 227 12.68 9.47 -5.00
CA GLU A 227 11.79 9.20 -3.87
C GLU A 227 12.22 7.96 -3.08
N ILE A 228 12.99 7.07 -3.71
CA ILE A 228 13.56 5.85 -3.11
C ILE A 228 14.85 6.17 -2.37
N THR A 229 15.72 6.99 -2.98
CA THR A 229 17.00 7.40 -2.40
C THR A 229 17.48 8.72 -2.99
N SER A 230 18.09 9.56 -2.15
CA SER A 230 18.81 10.76 -2.59
C SER A 230 20.29 10.50 -2.91
N LYS A 231 20.81 9.33 -2.52
CA LYS A 231 22.24 8.98 -2.60
C LYS A 231 22.67 8.30 -3.90
N LEU A 232 21.71 7.87 -4.72
CA LEU A 232 21.97 7.18 -5.98
C LEU A 232 21.23 7.89 -7.10
N LYS A 233 21.98 8.46 -8.04
CA LYS A 233 21.47 9.16 -9.22
C LYS A 233 21.66 8.29 -10.47
N ILE A 234 20.99 8.66 -11.56
CA ILE A 234 21.11 7.97 -12.84
C ILE A 234 22.54 8.02 -13.39
N LYS A 235 23.27 9.12 -13.16
CA LYS A 235 24.69 9.24 -13.51
C LYS A 235 25.53 8.16 -12.82
N ASP A 236 25.35 8.00 -11.50
CA ASP A 236 26.06 6.99 -10.70
C ASP A 236 25.73 5.57 -11.20
N ILE A 237 24.48 5.30 -11.56
CA ILE A 237 24.07 4.02 -12.14
C ILE A 237 24.78 3.76 -13.48
N LYS A 238 24.87 4.76 -14.37
CA LYS A 238 25.62 4.63 -15.63
C LYS A 238 27.08 4.29 -15.39
N GLU A 239 27.73 4.97 -14.44
CA GLU A 239 29.12 4.71 -14.08
C GLU A 239 29.34 3.30 -13.54
N ILE A 240 28.43 2.80 -12.69
CA ILE A 240 28.48 1.43 -12.17
C ILE A 240 28.33 0.39 -13.30
N LEU A 241 27.34 0.58 -14.18
CA LEU A 241 27.08 -0.34 -15.28
C LEU A 241 28.26 -0.41 -16.27
N ASN A 242 28.82 0.75 -16.63
CA ASN A 242 29.99 0.83 -17.51
C ASN A 242 31.20 0.09 -16.89
N ARG A 243 31.48 0.32 -15.61
CA ARG A 243 32.57 -0.37 -14.90
C ARG A 243 32.37 -1.89 -14.89
N ASN A 244 31.13 -2.35 -14.69
CA ASN A 244 30.84 -3.78 -14.71
C ASN A 244 31.04 -4.38 -16.11
N ALA A 245 30.67 -3.65 -17.17
CA ALA A 245 30.88 -4.07 -18.56
C ALA A 245 32.38 -4.17 -18.88
N GLU A 246 33.18 -3.17 -18.50
CA GLU A 246 34.63 -3.16 -18.67
C GLU A 246 35.31 -4.32 -17.94
N ASN A 247 34.99 -4.51 -16.66
CA ASN A 247 35.55 -5.61 -15.85
C ASN A 247 35.26 -6.99 -16.46
N HIS A 248 34.05 -7.18 -17.00
CA HIS A 248 33.67 -8.42 -17.67
C HIS A 248 34.47 -8.65 -18.96
N GLN A 249 34.72 -7.58 -19.72
CA GLN A 249 35.50 -7.66 -20.95
C GLN A 249 36.98 -7.97 -20.65
N SER A 250 37.55 -7.37 -19.60
CA SER A 250 38.89 -7.69 -19.11
C SER A 250 39.02 -9.12 -18.59
N ALA A 251 37.97 -9.66 -17.94
CA ALA A 251 37.96 -11.03 -17.46
C ALA A 251 37.93 -12.06 -18.62
N ILE A 252 37.16 -11.79 -19.67
CA ILE A 252 37.15 -12.64 -20.88
C ILE A 252 38.54 -12.65 -21.55
N PHE A 253 39.15 -11.47 -21.70
CA PHE A 253 40.47 -11.33 -22.33
C PHE A 253 41.60 -12.02 -21.53
N SER A 254 41.45 -12.08 -20.21
CA SER A 254 42.40 -12.77 -19.32
C SER A 254 42.28 -14.30 -19.36
N GLN A 255 41.10 -14.83 -19.71
CA GLN A 255 40.84 -16.27 -19.86
C GLN A 255 41.23 -16.83 -21.23
N SER A 256 41.54 -15.99 -22.22
CA SER A 256 42.00 -16.41 -23.55
C SER A 256 43.51 -16.71 -23.67
N ASN A 257 44.28 -16.63 -22.58
CA ASN A 257 45.65 -17.15 -22.54
C ASN A 257 45.67 -18.55 -21.87
N PRO A 258 46.14 -19.61 -22.55
CA PRO A 258 46.10 -20.95 -21.98
C PRO A 258 47.16 -21.10 -20.89
N PRO A 259 46.78 -21.74 -19.77
CA PRO A 259 47.46 -22.99 -19.46
C PRO A 259 46.46 -24.13 -19.26
N THR A 260 46.97 -25.31 -19.54
CA THR A 260 46.33 -26.63 -19.48
C THR A 260 45.59 -26.91 -18.17
N ASN A 261 44.47 -27.61 -18.32
CA ASN A 261 43.76 -28.49 -17.37
C ASN A 261 42.62 -27.95 -16.48
N GLU A 262 41.51 -28.68 -16.61
CA GLU A 262 40.28 -28.80 -15.81
C GLU A 262 39.30 -27.62 -15.75
N ILE A 263 38.28 -27.74 -16.61
CA ILE A 263 37.06 -26.92 -16.63
C ILE A 263 36.25 -27.14 -15.35
N LYS A 264 36.30 -26.19 -14.42
CA LYS A 264 35.21 -25.94 -13.45
C LYS A 264 34.46 -24.67 -13.89
N HIS A 265 33.25 -24.85 -14.43
CA HIS A 265 32.40 -23.76 -14.92
C HIS A 265 32.05 -22.73 -13.80
N PRO A 266 32.50 -21.46 -13.90
CA PRO A 266 32.25 -20.41 -12.90
C PRO A 266 30.79 -19.94 -12.84
N GLU A 267 30.07 -19.99 -13.97
CA GLU A 267 28.68 -19.50 -14.08
C GLU A 267 27.69 -20.31 -13.24
N LYS A 268 27.93 -21.62 -13.07
CA LYS A 268 27.13 -22.45 -12.17
C LYS A 268 27.34 -22.07 -10.69
N SER A 269 28.50 -21.52 -10.33
CA SER A 269 28.79 -21.11 -8.94
C SER A 269 28.06 -19.83 -8.57
N ALA A 270 28.12 -18.81 -9.45
CA ALA A 270 27.45 -17.53 -9.22
C ALA A 270 25.91 -17.67 -9.22
N LEU A 271 25.35 -18.50 -10.11
CA LEU A 271 23.92 -18.82 -10.10
C LEU A 271 23.50 -19.56 -8.82
N LYS A 272 24.34 -20.46 -8.29
CA LYS A 272 24.07 -21.22 -7.07
C LYS A 272 24.18 -20.36 -5.80
N GLU A 273 25.07 -19.36 -5.80
CA GLU A 273 25.13 -18.33 -4.75
C GLU A 273 23.87 -17.44 -4.75
N ILE A 274 23.38 -17.06 -5.93
CA ILE A 274 22.11 -16.33 -6.08
C ILE A 274 20.93 -17.20 -5.61
N GLU A 275 20.90 -18.47 -5.98
CA GLU A 275 19.85 -19.40 -5.57
C GLU A 275 19.83 -19.63 -4.05
N ASN A 276 21.01 -19.70 -3.43
CA ASN A 276 21.16 -19.84 -1.98
C ASN A 276 20.77 -18.54 -1.24
N ALA A 277 21.14 -17.37 -1.77
CA ALA A 277 20.73 -16.08 -1.22
C ALA A 277 19.21 -15.87 -1.31
N VAL A 278 18.57 -16.34 -2.39
CA VAL A 278 17.11 -16.33 -2.57
C VAL A 278 16.43 -17.28 -1.57
N LYS A 279 16.99 -18.47 -1.32
CA LYS A 279 16.46 -19.43 -0.32
C LYS A 279 16.57 -18.89 1.11
N GLU A 280 17.64 -18.20 1.46
CA GLU A 280 17.78 -17.52 2.76
C GLU A 280 16.73 -16.41 2.96
N LEU A 281 16.46 -15.62 1.92
CA LEU A 281 15.48 -14.53 1.95
C LEU A 281 14.02 -14.99 2.04
N LEU A 282 13.74 -16.26 1.70
CA LEU A 282 12.42 -16.88 1.73
C LEU A 282 12.14 -17.67 3.03
N LYS A 283 13.10 -17.78 3.95
CA LYS A 283 12.86 -18.40 5.26
C LYS A 283 11.87 -17.53 6.06
N PRO A 284 10.72 -18.06 6.49
CA PRO A 284 9.81 -17.30 7.34
C PRO A 284 10.50 -16.99 8.69
N SER A 285 10.44 -15.73 9.12
CA SER A 285 11.04 -15.27 10.39
C SER A 285 10.21 -15.64 11.62
N TYR A 286 9.59 -16.82 11.63
CA TYR A 286 8.82 -17.30 12.77
C TYR A 286 9.66 -18.31 13.56
N ALA A 287 10.19 -17.87 14.70
CA ALA A 287 10.57 -18.79 15.75
C ALA A 287 9.28 -19.18 16.49
N PRO A 288 8.89 -20.47 16.52
CA PRO A 288 7.79 -20.88 17.37
C PRO A 288 8.17 -20.60 18.83
N ALA A 289 7.37 -19.81 19.51
CA ALA A 289 7.44 -19.70 20.97
C ALA A 289 7.18 -21.08 21.57
N ALA A 290 7.88 -21.43 22.66
CA ALA A 290 7.84 -22.74 23.30
C ALA A 290 6.42 -23.21 23.74
N ASP A 291 5.43 -22.31 23.77
CA ASP A 291 4.04 -22.65 24.09
C ASP A 291 3.27 -23.37 22.98
N ASP A 292 3.76 -23.35 21.74
CA ASP A 292 3.04 -23.94 20.60
C ASP A 292 3.15 -25.48 20.54
N GLU A 293 4.09 -26.07 21.29
CA GLU A 293 4.23 -27.53 21.40
C GLU A 293 3.18 -28.15 22.35
N LEU A 294 2.73 -27.40 23.36
CA LEU A 294 1.66 -27.84 24.28
C LEU A 294 0.29 -27.86 23.59
N LEU A 295 0.03 -26.92 22.68
CA LEU A 295 -1.21 -26.88 21.88
C LEU A 295 -1.26 -28.01 20.84
N ARG A 296 -0.11 -28.38 20.24
CA ARG A 296 -0.02 -29.52 19.31
C ARG A 296 -0.20 -30.88 20.00
N LYS A 297 0.23 -31.03 21.25
CA LYS A 297 -0.03 -32.26 22.03
C LYS A 297 -1.50 -32.43 22.45
N ARG A 298 -2.24 -31.34 22.68
CA ARG A 298 -3.68 -31.39 23.00
C ARG A 298 -4.57 -31.78 21.81
N LYS A 299 -4.21 -31.40 20.58
CA LYS A 299 -4.98 -31.77 19.37
C LYS A 299 -4.81 -33.21 18.89
N ARG A 300 -3.83 -33.97 19.41
CA ARG A 300 -3.64 -35.40 19.09
C ARG A 300 -4.34 -36.36 20.06
N ARG A 301 -5.06 -35.85 21.08
CA ARG A 301 -5.75 -36.65 22.09
C ARG A 301 -7.26 -36.38 22.18
N ARG A 302 -7.89 -35.96 21.09
CA ARG A 302 -9.35 -35.99 20.91
C ARG A 302 -9.68 -36.61 19.57
#